data_AF-A0A949J7E6-F1
#
_entry.id   AF-A0A949J7E6-F1
#
_cell.length_a   1.000
_cell.length_b   1.000
_cell.length_c   1.000
_cell.angle_alpha   90.00
_cell.angle_beta   90.00
_cell.angle_gamma   90.00
#
_symmetry.space_group_name_H-M   'P 1'
#
loop_
_entity.id
_entity.type
_entity.pdbx_description
1 polymer ?
#
loop_
_entity_poly.entity_id
_entity_poly.type
_entity_poly.pdbx_seq_one_letter_code
_entity_poly.pdbx_strand_id
1 'polypeptide(L)'
;MNEWVLVSAGITAILIFVGFILIYSVWKQKKKGTYKEPDYRIFFILGFVWIPAGVVFISVNMVLGIAFIGIGLIYMAIGLANKHKWKK
;
A
#
# COMPACT_ATOMS: atom_id res chain seq x y z
N MET A 1 -21.69 -17.19 -16.64
CA MET A 1 -20.98 -16.06 -15.98
C MET A 1 -19.56 -16.09 -16.49
N ASN A 2 -18.99 -14.96 -16.92
CA ASN A 2 -17.67 -14.97 -17.56
C ASN A 2 -16.60 -15.31 -16.52
N GLU A 3 -15.63 -16.17 -16.85
CA GLU A 3 -14.57 -16.60 -15.91
C GLU A 3 -13.80 -15.40 -15.33
N TRP A 4 -13.54 -14.39 -16.17
CA TRP A 4 -12.93 -13.12 -15.77
C TRP A 4 -13.72 -12.34 -14.72
N VAL A 5 -15.06 -12.45 -14.74
CA VAL A 5 -15.94 -11.78 -13.76
C VAL A 5 -15.88 -12.51 -12.41
N LEU A 6 -15.77 -13.84 -12.42
CA LEU A 6 -15.59 -14.63 -11.20
C LEU A 6 -14.23 -14.33 -10.53
N VAL A 7 -13.16 -14.28 -11.33
CA VAL A 7 -11.81 -13.98 -10.83
C VAL A 7 -11.75 -12.57 -10.23
N SER A 8 -12.30 -11.56 -10.94
CA SER A 8 -12.29 -10.17 -10.44
C SER A 8 -13.15 -10.01 -9.18
N ALA A 9 -14.30 -10.68 -9.10
CA ALA A 9 -15.14 -10.69 -7.91
C ALA A 9 -14.42 -11.31 -6.71
N GLY A 10 -13.70 -12.43 -6.92
CA GLY A 10 -12.90 -13.08 -5.88
C GLY A 10 -11.80 -12.18 -5.33
N ILE A 11 -11.03 -11.53 -6.20
CA ILE A 11 -9.99 -10.56 -5.80
C ILE A 11 -10.60 -9.41 -5.00
N THR A 12 -11.72 -8.86 -5.46
CA THR A 12 -12.43 -7.75 -4.79
C THR A 12 -12.89 -8.15 -3.39
N ALA A 13 -13.47 -9.35 -3.23
CA ALA A 13 -13.91 -9.86 -1.94
C ALA A 13 -12.74 -10.02 -0.95
N ILE A 14 -11.59 -10.53 -1.41
CA ILE A 14 -10.38 -10.66 -0.60
C ILE A 14 -9.87 -9.28 -0.15
N LEU A 15 -9.81 -8.30 -1.05
CA LEU A 15 -9.37 -6.95 -0.72
C LEU A 15 -10.27 -6.29 0.34
N ILE A 16 -11.58 -6.45 0.21
CA ILE A 16 -12.56 -5.97 1.20
C ILE A 16 -12.32 -6.64 2.55
N PHE A 17 -12.16 -7.97 2.57
CA PHE A 17 -11.93 -8.74 3.79
C PHE A 17 -10.64 -8.33 4.51
N VAL A 18 -9.54 -8.18 3.76
CA VAL A 18 -8.27 -7.66 4.29
C VAL A 18 -8.44 -6.26 4.86
N GLY A 19 -9.17 -5.39 4.15
CA GLY A 19 -9.50 -4.04 4.63
C GLY A 19 -10.23 -4.06 5.98
N PHE A 20 -11.24 -4.91 6.14
CA PHE A 20 -11.95 -5.09 7.40
C PHE A 20 -11.03 -5.57 8.53
N ILE A 21 -10.16 -6.54 8.27
CA ILE A 21 -9.19 -7.04 9.25
C ILE A 21 -8.25 -5.92 9.72
N LEU A 22 -7.72 -5.12 8.79
CA LEU A 22 -6.81 -4.02 9.10
C LEU A 22 -7.51 -2.95 9.94
N ILE A 23 -8.72 -2.54 9.57
CA ILE A 23 -9.53 -1.56 10.32
C ILE A 23 -9.81 -2.09 11.72
N TYR A 24 -10.26 -3.34 11.85
CA TYR A 24 -10.54 -3.97 13.14
C TYR A 24 -9.29 -4.04 14.02
N SER A 25 -8.14 -4.43 13.46
CA SER A 25 -6.86 -4.50 14.17
C SER A 25 -6.44 -3.13 14.71
N VAL A 26 -6.52 -2.08 13.89
CA VAL A 26 -6.21 -0.70 14.31
C VAL A 26 -7.17 -0.23 15.40
N TRP A 27 -8.47 -0.49 15.26
CA TRP A 27 -9.47 -0.13 16.27
C TRP A 27 -9.22 -0.84 17.61
N LYS A 28 -8.90 -2.14 17.57
CA LYS A 28 -8.55 -2.94 18.75
C LYS A 28 -7.30 -2.42 19.45
N GLN A 29 -6.26 -2.05 18.69
CA GLN A 29 -5.03 -1.46 19.24
C GLN A 29 -5.26 -0.10 19.89
N LYS A 30 -6.10 0.76 19.26
CA LYS A 30 -6.49 2.05 19.86
C LYS A 30 -7.23 1.85 21.17
N LYS A 31 -8.20 0.92 21.24
CA LYS A 31 -8.94 0.63 22.47
C LYS A 31 -8.05 0.11 23.61
N LYS A 32 -6.99 -0.63 23.28
CA LYS A 32 -6.03 -1.17 24.27
C LYS A 32 -4.94 -0.18 24.68
N GLY A 33 -4.89 1.02 24.10
CA GLY A 33 -3.81 1.98 24.32
C GLY A 33 -2.44 1.52 23.79
N THR A 34 -2.37 0.43 23.04
CA THR A 34 -1.12 -0.11 22.48
C THR A 34 -0.83 0.41 21.08
N TYR A 35 -1.64 1.32 20.56
CA TYR A 35 -1.46 1.91 19.24
C TYR A 35 -0.19 2.77 19.22
N LYS A 36 0.79 2.34 18.44
CA LYS A 36 1.97 3.15 18.13
C LYS A 36 1.72 3.86 16.81
N GLU A 37 1.94 5.17 16.77
CA GLU A 37 1.88 5.89 15.51
C GLU A 37 2.91 5.31 14.52
N PRO A 38 2.48 4.97 13.29
CA PRO A 38 3.38 4.47 12.26
C PRO A 38 4.39 5.55 11.90
N ASP A 39 5.63 5.14 11.59
CA ASP A 39 6.63 6.08 11.11
C ASP A 39 6.38 6.39 9.63
N TYR A 40 5.86 7.58 9.38
CA TYR A 40 5.51 8.00 8.03
C TYR A 40 6.73 8.24 7.12
N ARG A 41 7.93 8.35 7.70
CA ARG A 41 9.17 8.42 6.93
C ARG A 41 9.42 7.12 6.15
N ILE A 42 9.03 5.98 6.71
CA ILE A 42 9.20 4.67 6.07
C ILE A 42 8.38 4.60 4.78
N PHE A 43 7.14 5.13 4.76
CA PHE A 43 6.34 5.17 3.53
C PHE A 43 7.02 6.00 2.44
N PHE A 44 7.64 7.13 2.79
CA PHE A 44 8.40 7.92 1.83
C PHE A 44 9.58 7.14 1.24
N ILE A 45 10.35 6.45 2.10
CA ILE A 45 11.49 5.62 1.68
C ILE A 45 11.02 4.45 0.79
N LEU A 46 9.94 3.76 1.17
CA LEU A 46 9.36 2.70 0.34
C LEU A 46 8.95 3.23 -1.03
N GLY A 47 8.31 4.39 -1.09
CA GLY A 47 7.98 5.04 -2.36
C GLY A 47 9.21 5.29 -3.23
N PHE A 48 10.28 5.80 -2.61
CA PHE A 48 11.56 6.04 -3.29
C PHE A 48 12.24 4.75 -3.78
N VAL A 49 12.05 3.61 -3.12
CA VAL A 49 12.59 2.31 -3.56
C VAL A 49 11.75 1.70 -4.68
N TRP A 50 10.42 1.80 -4.59
CA TRP A 50 9.51 1.18 -5.56
C TRP A 50 9.54 1.84 -6.94
N ILE A 51 9.76 3.16 -7.02
CA ILE A 51 9.80 3.87 -8.31
C ILE A 51 10.95 3.38 -9.20
N PRO A 52 12.23 3.38 -8.76
CA PRO A 52 13.34 2.82 -9.54
C PRO A 52 13.15 1.33 -9.84
N ALA A 53 12.63 0.55 -8.89
CA ALA A 53 12.32 -0.85 -9.14
C ALA A 53 11.32 -0.98 -10.31
N GLY A 54 10.25 -0.18 -10.31
CA GLY A 54 9.29 -0.18 -11.40
C GLY A 54 9.88 0.22 -12.75
N VAL A 55 10.82 1.18 -12.79
CA VAL A 55 11.56 1.52 -14.01
C VAL A 55 12.35 0.32 -14.53
N VAL A 56 13.03 -0.43 -13.66
CA VAL A 56 13.73 -1.66 -14.05
C VAL A 56 12.75 -2.73 -14.54
N PHE A 57 11.59 -2.88 -13.88
CA PHE A 57 10.61 -3.90 -14.26
C PHE A 57 9.85 -3.58 -15.56
N ILE A 58 9.88 -2.34 -16.07
CA ILE A 58 9.31 -2.01 -17.39
C ILE A 58 9.93 -2.87 -18.49
N SER A 59 11.23 -3.16 -18.42
CA SER A 59 11.90 -3.99 -19.44
C SER A 59 11.53 -5.47 -19.38
N VAL A 60 10.94 -5.93 -18.27
CA VAL A 60 10.49 -7.32 -18.07
C VAL A 60 9.01 -7.45 -18.41
N ASN A 61 8.19 -6.56 -17.86
CA ASN A 61 6.76 -6.50 -18.11
C ASN A 61 6.25 -5.08 -17.84
N MET A 62 5.78 -4.41 -18.89
CA MET A 62 5.33 -3.02 -18.82
C MET A 62 4.22 -2.80 -17.79
N VAL A 63 3.22 -3.69 -17.73
CA VAL A 63 2.10 -3.58 -16.79
C VAL A 63 2.59 -3.68 -15.34
N LEU A 64 3.50 -4.62 -15.08
CA LEU A 64 4.11 -4.80 -13.76
C LEU A 64 4.98 -3.60 -13.37
N GLY A 65 5.79 -3.08 -14.30
CA GLY A 65 6.61 -1.89 -14.08
C GLY A 65 5.77 -0.66 -13.73
N ILE A 66 4.70 -0.41 -14.48
CA ILE A 66 3.74 0.67 -14.21
C ILE A 66 3.09 0.48 -12.84
N ALA A 67 2.71 -0.75 -12.45
CA ALA A 67 2.13 -1.03 -11.14
C ALA A 67 3.08 -0.68 -10.00
N PHE A 68 4.38 -1.03 -10.11
CA PHE A 68 5.39 -0.67 -9.11
C PHE A 68 5.63 0.84 -9.00
N ILE A 69 5.70 1.54 -10.15
CA ILE A 69 5.80 3.01 -10.14
C ILE A 69 4.57 3.62 -9.46
N GLY A 70 3.36 3.15 -9.80
CA GLY A 70 2.12 3.62 -9.21
C GLY A 70 2.08 3.44 -7.68
N ILE A 71 2.41 2.24 -7.19
CA ILE A 71 2.50 1.96 -5.75
C ILE A 71 3.58 2.83 -5.09
N GLY A 72 4.73 3.01 -5.75
CA GLY A 72 5.81 3.86 -5.26
C GLY A 72 5.38 5.32 -5.09
N LEU A 73 4.68 5.88 -6.08
CA LEU A 73 4.13 7.23 -6.01
C LEU A 73 3.09 7.37 -4.88
N ILE A 74 2.22 6.38 -4.69
CA ILE A 74 1.24 6.36 -3.59
C ILE A 74 1.94 6.40 -2.23
N TYR A 75 2.93 5.53 -2.01
CA TYR A 75 3.68 5.51 -0.75
C TYR A 75 4.47 6.80 -0.51
N MET A 76 5.08 7.35 -1.55
CA MET A 76 5.79 8.62 -1.48
C MET A 76 4.84 9.76 -1.11
N ALA A 77 3.66 9.82 -1.72
CA ALA A 77 2.63 10.81 -1.41
C ALA A 77 2.12 10.69 0.03
N ILE A 78 1.84 9.47 0.51
CA ILE A 78 1.44 9.22 1.91
C ILE A 78 2.53 9.71 2.88
N GLY A 79 3.78 9.38 2.60
CA GLY A 79 4.92 9.80 3.42
C GLY A 79 5.11 11.32 3.46
N LEU A 80 5.02 12.00 2.31
CA LEU A 80 5.12 13.46 2.21
C LEU A 80 3.95 14.19 2.87
N ALA A 81 2.71 13.73 2.64
CA ALA A 81 1.52 14.33 3.25
C ALA A 81 1.56 14.28 4.79
N ASN A 82 2.26 13.29 5.35
CA ASN A 82 2.45 13.11 6.79
C ASN A 82 3.87 13.46 7.25
N LYS A 83 4.58 14.33 6.53
CA LYS A 83 5.97 14.75 6.88
C LYS A 83 6.12 15.28 8.31
N HIS A 84 5.09 15.94 8.83
CA HIS A 84 5.04 16.43 10.21
C HIS A 84 5.07 15.32 11.28
N LYS A 85 4.75 14.07 10.91
CA LYS A 85 4.76 12.89 11.80
C LYS A 85 6.00 12.03 11.62
N TRP A 86 7.00 12.50 10.87
CA TRP A 86 8.25 11.77 10.73
C TRP A 86 8.96 11.72 12.08
N LYS A 87 9.28 10.51 12.53
CA LYS A 87 10.08 10.34 13.74
C LYS A 87 11.50 10.81 13.43
N LYS A 88 12.07 11.62 14.32
CA LYS A 88 13.43 12.14 14.21
C LYS A 88 14.44 11.07 14.61
#